data_AF-A0A5K1DFT4-F1
#
_entry.id   AF-A0A5K1DFT4-F1
#
_cell.length_a   1.000
_cell.length_b   1.000
_cell.length_c   1.000
_cell.angle_alpha   90.00
_cell.angle_beta   90.00
_cell.angle_gamma   90.00
#
_symmetry.space_group_name_H-M   'P 1'
#
loop_
_entity.id
_entity.type
_entity.pdbx_description
1 polymer ?
#
loop_
_entity_poly.entity_id
_entity_poly.type
_entity_poly.pdbx_seq_one_letter_code
_entity_poly.pdbx_strand_id
1 'polypeptide(L)'
;AHADINIACGTTDPFADSYGNYWMGDDQFIQSGSTATVQNTSQYSQLLSTVRFFDDPNTNCYTIPILTQTNKIDVVAFFLYGNYDDKAQPPSFKLQIDDSEWADVETSMDDLAAYGMTYWPEGNNVSVCLARNETAGVPFISAIQMSTKAPSPDPSTEAPSPDQNTYATPKLPLSFSF
;
A
#
# COMPACT_ATOMS: atom_id res chain seq x y z
N ALA A 1 -16.47 10.85 6.57
CA ALA A 1 -15.57 9.77 6.97
C ALA A 1 -14.71 9.43 5.76
N HIS A 2 -13.40 9.55 5.88
CA HIS A 2 -12.48 8.99 4.89
C HIS A 2 -12.60 7.47 5.02
N ALA A 3 -13.01 6.79 3.95
CA ALA A 3 -13.20 5.35 3.99
C ALA A 3 -11.87 4.71 3.62
N ASP A 4 -11.08 4.34 4.62
CA ASP A 4 -9.91 3.52 4.42
C ASP A 4 -10.34 2.09 4.13
N ILE A 5 -9.72 1.46 3.15
CA ILE A 5 -9.92 0.07 2.76
C ILE A 5 -8.62 -0.66 3.04
N ASN A 6 -8.62 -1.56 4.02
CA ASN A 6 -7.47 -2.41 4.33
C ASN A 6 -7.83 -3.86 4.04
N ILE A 7 -7.05 -4.49 3.16
CA ILE A 7 -7.27 -5.84 2.65
C ILE A 7 -6.09 -6.69 3.08
N ALA A 8 -6.36 -7.73 3.86
CA ALA A 8 -5.39 -8.77 4.19
C ALA A 8 -5.55 -9.91 3.19
N CYS A 9 -4.48 -10.19 2.43
CA CYS A 9 -4.54 -11.12 1.32
C CYS A 9 -4.34 -12.56 1.81
N GLY A 10 -5.17 -13.47 1.31
CA GLY A 10 -5.11 -14.88 1.67
C GLY A 10 -5.72 -15.24 3.03
N THR A 11 -6.48 -14.32 3.65
CA THR A 11 -7.35 -14.61 4.79
C THR A 11 -8.82 -14.42 4.41
N THR A 12 -9.70 -15.14 5.07
CA THR A 12 -11.16 -14.96 4.96
C THR A 12 -11.72 -14.20 6.15
N ASP A 13 -11.17 -14.43 7.35
CA ASP A 13 -11.68 -13.83 8.58
C ASP A 13 -11.10 -12.42 8.77
N PRO A 14 -11.95 -11.41 9.00
CA PRO A 14 -11.48 -10.06 9.26
C PRO A 14 -10.96 -9.91 10.69
N PHE A 15 -10.03 -8.98 10.90
CA PHE A 15 -9.43 -8.70 12.21
C PHE A 15 -9.06 -7.22 12.36
N ALA A 16 -8.86 -6.78 13.60
CA ALA A 16 -8.29 -5.48 13.89
C ALA A 16 -6.81 -5.63 14.28
N ASP A 17 -5.94 -4.80 13.75
CA ASP A 17 -4.54 -4.76 14.17
C ASP A 17 -4.33 -3.98 15.48
N SER A 18 -3.10 -3.98 15.99
CA SER A 18 -2.73 -3.27 17.23
C SER A 18 -2.86 -1.75 17.15
N TYR A 19 -3.00 -1.20 15.95
CA TYR A 19 -3.15 0.23 15.69
C TYR A 19 -4.63 0.62 15.50
N GLY A 20 -5.54 -0.35 15.54
CA GLY A 20 -6.98 -0.13 15.37
C GLY A 20 -7.43 -0.11 13.92
N ASN A 21 -6.57 -0.48 12.96
CA ASN A 21 -7.00 -0.65 11.57
C ASN A 21 -7.78 -1.94 11.44
N TYR A 22 -8.92 -1.87 10.77
CA TYR A 22 -9.72 -3.04 10.44
C TYR A 22 -9.30 -3.59 9.08
N TRP A 23 -8.91 -4.86 9.06
CA TRP A 23 -8.46 -5.60 7.89
C TRP A 23 -9.50 -6.64 7.51
N MET A 24 -9.87 -6.68 6.23
CA MET A 24 -10.81 -7.66 5.70
C MET A 24 -10.12 -8.63 4.73
N GLY A 25 -10.71 -9.82 4.57
CA GLY A 25 -10.25 -10.79 3.59
C GLY A 25 -10.43 -10.31 2.15
N ASP A 26 -9.70 -10.94 1.23
CA ASP A 26 -9.60 -10.46 -0.14
C ASP A 26 -10.53 -11.10 -1.17
N ASP A 27 -11.31 -12.10 -0.77
CA ASP A 27 -12.14 -12.93 -1.67
C ASP A 27 -13.17 -12.14 -2.50
N GLN A 28 -13.59 -10.96 -2.04
CA GLN A 28 -14.53 -10.11 -2.79
C GLN A 28 -13.86 -9.22 -3.85
N PHE A 29 -12.53 -9.08 -3.80
CA PHE A 29 -11.77 -8.17 -4.68
C PHE A 29 -11.00 -8.92 -5.76
N ILE A 30 -10.80 -10.23 -5.59
CA ILE A 30 -10.10 -11.07 -6.56
C ILE A 30 -10.64 -12.50 -6.54
N GLN A 31 -10.76 -13.10 -7.72
CA GLN A 31 -11.29 -14.47 -7.88
C GLN A 31 -10.21 -15.50 -8.25
N SER A 32 -9.01 -15.03 -8.61
CA SER A 32 -7.89 -15.87 -9.00
C SER A 32 -6.86 -16.02 -7.86
N GLY A 33 -5.86 -16.86 -8.10
CA GLY A 33 -4.80 -17.13 -7.15
C GLY A 33 -5.16 -18.13 -6.05
N SER A 34 -4.12 -18.57 -5.36
CA SER A 34 -4.16 -19.51 -4.26
C SER A 34 -3.62 -18.84 -3.00
N THR A 35 -3.92 -19.40 -1.83
CA THR A 35 -3.48 -18.84 -0.55
C THR A 35 -2.44 -19.74 0.11
N ALA A 36 -1.49 -19.14 0.82
CA ALA A 36 -0.47 -19.85 1.59
C ALA A 36 -0.17 -19.11 2.89
N THR A 37 0.35 -19.85 3.86
CA THR A 37 0.84 -19.33 5.14
C THR A 37 2.36 -19.24 5.07
N VAL A 38 2.93 -18.13 5.54
CA VAL A 38 4.39 -17.98 5.63
C VAL A 38 4.95 -18.94 6.70
N GLN A 39 6.20 -19.38 6.58
CA GLN A 39 6.76 -20.38 7.49
C GLN A 39 6.87 -19.88 8.95
N ASN A 40 7.34 -18.65 9.14
CA ASN A 40 7.66 -18.10 10.46
C ASN A 40 6.57 -17.15 10.98
N THR A 41 5.30 -17.57 10.98
CA THR A 41 4.15 -16.72 11.37
C THR A 41 4.32 -16.05 12.74
N SER A 42 5.00 -16.69 13.70
CA SER A 42 5.22 -16.13 15.04
C SER A 42 6.12 -14.89 15.06
N GLN A 43 6.89 -14.64 13.99
CA GLN A 43 7.75 -13.46 13.87
C GLN A 43 7.00 -12.25 13.29
N TYR A 44 5.83 -12.46 12.70
CA TYR A 44 5.11 -11.46 11.94
C TYR A 44 3.76 -11.15 12.57
N SER A 45 3.21 -9.97 12.24
CA SER A 45 1.84 -9.64 12.61
C SER A 45 0.86 -10.55 11.85
N GLN A 46 -0.36 -10.69 12.37
CA GLN A 46 -1.42 -11.46 11.70
C GLN A 46 -1.62 -11.05 10.23
N LEU A 47 -1.47 -9.75 9.93
CA LEU A 47 -1.55 -9.18 8.59
C LEU A 47 -0.58 -9.82 7.58
N LEU A 48 0.60 -10.22 8.03
CA LEU A 48 1.66 -10.73 7.18
C LEU A 48 1.80 -12.26 7.28
N SER A 49 0.86 -12.92 7.97
CA SER A 49 0.91 -14.38 8.18
C SER A 49 0.46 -15.18 6.97
N THR A 50 -0.28 -14.56 6.06
CA THR A 50 -0.80 -15.18 4.83
C THR A 50 -0.42 -14.35 3.60
N VAL A 51 -0.39 -15.04 2.46
CA VAL A 51 -0.27 -14.42 1.14
C VAL A 51 -1.30 -14.99 0.20
N ARG A 52 -1.67 -14.21 -0.82
CA ARG A 52 -2.26 -14.74 -2.05
C ARG A 52 -1.19 -14.75 -3.13
N PHE A 53 -1.05 -15.86 -3.85
CA PHE A 53 -0.07 -16.06 -4.91
C PHE A 53 -0.72 -16.50 -6.22
N PHE A 54 -0.06 -16.21 -7.34
CA PHE A 54 -0.63 -16.34 -8.68
C PHE A 54 0.28 -17.18 -9.58
N ASP A 55 0.03 -18.49 -9.64
CA ASP A 55 0.77 -19.40 -10.52
C ASP A 55 0.41 -19.23 -12.01
N ASP A 56 -0.75 -18.64 -12.29
CA ASP A 56 -1.22 -18.33 -13.65
C ASP A 56 -0.24 -17.35 -14.33
N PRO A 57 0.21 -17.62 -15.57
CA PRO A 57 1.09 -16.72 -16.31
C PRO A 57 0.44 -15.37 -16.68
N ASN A 58 -0.89 -15.26 -16.62
CA ASN A 58 -1.60 -14.01 -16.90
C ASN A 58 -1.42 -12.97 -15.79
N THR A 59 -1.65 -11.71 -16.12
CA THR A 59 -1.76 -10.64 -15.13
C THR A 59 -2.98 -10.88 -14.24
N ASN A 60 -2.79 -10.79 -12.92
CA ASN A 60 -3.84 -10.98 -11.92
C ASN A 60 -4.14 -9.66 -11.22
N CYS A 61 -5.41 -9.26 -11.23
CA CYS A 61 -5.84 -7.93 -10.78
C CYS A 61 -6.86 -8.02 -9.65
N TYR A 62 -6.59 -7.30 -8.57
CA TYR A 62 -7.61 -6.92 -7.60
C TYR A 62 -8.46 -5.82 -8.21
N THR A 63 -9.78 -5.92 -8.12
CA THR A 63 -10.71 -4.84 -8.49
C THR A 63 -11.35 -4.31 -7.22
N ILE A 64 -10.93 -3.11 -6.79
CA ILE A 64 -11.34 -2.56 -5.51
C ILE A 64 -12.26 -1.36 -5.74
N PRO A 65 -13.52 -1.40 -5.28
CA PRO A 65 -14.45 -0.30 -5.43
C PRO A 65 -14.04 0.89 -4.55
N ILE A 66 -14.16 2.09 -5.11
CA ILE A 66 -13.90 3.35 -4.42
C ILE A 66 -15.15 4.23 -4.43
N LEU A 67 -15.38 4.95 -3.34
CA LEU A 67 -16.60 5.76 -3.16
C LEU A 67 -16.52 7.15 -3.82
N THR A 68 -15.31 7.68 -4.02
CA THR A 68 -15.10 9.07 -4.45
C THR A 68 -14.06 9.19 -5.55
N GLN A 69 -14.50 9.56 -6.76
CA GLN A 69 -13.64 9.86 -7.92
C GLN A 69 -12.91 11.21 -7.81
N THR A 70 -13.33 12.08 -6.90
CA THR A 70 -12.86 13.48 -6.86
C THR A 70 -11.61 13.68 -6.03
N ASN A 71 -11.10 12.63 -5.38
CA ASN A 71 -10.00 12.73 -4.43
C ASN A 71 -8.85 11.83 -4.86
N LYS A 72 -7.62 12.32 -4.63
CA LYS A 72 -6.44 11.47 -4.64
C LYS A 72 -6.59 10.39 -3.57
N ILE A 73 -6.09 9.21 -3.87
CA ILE A 73 -5.96 8.13 -2.90
C ILE A 73 -4.49 7.82 -2.70
N ASP A 74 -4.14 7.36 -1.51
CA ASP A 74 -2.87 6.67 -1.28
C ASP A 74 -3.14 5.18 -1.34
N VAL A 75 -2.33 4.46 -2.12
CA VAL A 75 -2.38 3.01 -2.27
C VAL A 75 -1.03 2.46 -1.81
N VAL A 76 -1.05 1.45 -0.93
CA VAL A 76 0.16 0.75 -0.47
C VAL A 76 -0.05 -0.75 -0.64
N ALA A 77 0.86 -1.41 -1.34
CA ALA A 77 0.91 -2.86 -1.48
C ALA A 77 2.07 -3.42 -0.65
N PHE A 78 1.79 -4.48 0.10
CA PHE A 78 2.73 -5.12 1.03
C PHE A 78 3.08 -6.53 0.59
N PHE A 79 4.37 -6.87 0.69
CA PHE A 79 4.93 -8.13 0.24
C PHE A 79 5.89 -8.68 1.31
N LEU A 80 5.49 -9.78 1.95
CA LEU A 80 6.37 -10.61 2.76
C LEU A 80 6.38 -12.03 2.17
N TYR A 81 7.52 -12.45 1.64
CA TYR A 81 7.66 -13.79 1.05
C TYR A 81 7.59 -14.86 2.14
N GLY A 82 8.39 -14.72 3.21
CA GLY A 82 8.36 -15.61 4.37
C GLY A 82 8.46 -17.10 4.03
N ASN A 83 9.09 -17.39 2.88
CA ASN A 83 9.24 -18.72 2.30
C ASN A 83 7.94 -19.53 2.20
N TYR A 84 6.81 -18.88 1.85
CA TYR A 84 5.48 -19.51 1.84
C TYR A 84 5.37 -20.75 0.93
N ASP A 85 6.27 -20.92 -0.04
CA ASP A 85 6.28 -22.02 -1.01
C ASP A 85 7.45 -23.01 -0.82
N ASP A 86 8.18 -22.91 0.29
CA ASP A 86 9.32 -23.75 0.66
C ASP A 86 10.51 -23.74 -0.33
N LYS A 87 10.59 -22.79 -1.27
CA LYS A 87 11.65 -22.77 -2.31
C LYS A 87 12.89 -21.97 -1.94
N ALA A 88 12.82 -21.12 -0.92
CA ALA A 88 13.87 -20.17 -0.53
C ALA A 88 14.37 -19.34 -1.73
N GLN A 89 13.45 -18.97 -2.62
CA GLN A 89 13.72 -18.21 -3.84
C GLN A 89 12.69 -17.08 -3.94
N PRO A 90 12.95 -15.94 -3.26
CA PRO A 90 12.07 -14.78 -3.32
C PRO A 90 11.90 -14.31 -4.77
N PRO A 91 10.67 -14.15 -5.27
CA PRO A 91 10.41 -13.77 -6.65
C PRO A 91 10.51 -12.26 -6.86
N SER A 92 10.67 -11.84 -8.12
CA SER A 92 10.44 -10.46 -8.56
C SER A 92 9.42 -10.42 -9.70
N PHE A 93 8.63 -9.35 -9.76
CA PHE A 93 7.50 -9.24 -10.68
C PHE A 93 7.05 -7.79 -10.83
N LYS A 94 6.17 -7.51 -11.79
CA LYS A 94 5.64 -6.17 -12.03
C LYS A 94 4.39 -5.92 -11.20
N LEU A 95 4.31 -4.71 -10.66
CA LEU A 95 3.13 -4.16 -10.01
C LEU A 95 2.56 -3.04 -10.90
N GLN A 96 1.26 -3.05 -11.08
CA GLN A 96 0.53 -2.13 -11.95
C GLN A 96 -0.69 -1.56 -11.23
N ILE A 97 -1.07 -0.35 -11.60
CA ILE A 97 -2.31 0.30 -11.19
C ILE A 97 -3.10 0.73 -12.43
N ASP A 98 -4.36 0.29 -12.55
CA ASP A 98 -5.23 0.57 -13.72
C ASP A 98 -4.47 0.48 -15.06
N ASP A 99 -3.90 -0.71 -15.32
CA ASP A 99 -3.10 -1.07 -16.51
C ASP A 99 -1.79 -0.29 -16.72
N SER A 100 -1.48 0.65 -15.84
CA SER A 100 -0.24 1.44 -15.86
C SER A 100 0.83 0.81 -14.98
N GLU A 101 2.08 0.86 -15.43
CA GLU A 101 3.21 0.38 -14.61
C GLU A 101 3.36 1.24 -13.35
N TRP A 102 3.40 0.57 -12.19
CA TRP A 102 3.61 1.21 -10.90
C TRP A 102 5.04 0.98 -10.42
N ALA A 103 5.49 -0.28 -10.33
CA ALA A 103 6.83 -0.62 -9.86
C ALA A 103 7.28 -2.02 -10.33
N ASP A 104 8.59 -2.26 -10.32
CA ASP A 104 9.16 -3.60 -10.26
C ASP A 104 9.32 -4.00 -8.78
N VAL A 105 8.63 -5.07 -8.38
CA VAL A 105 8.64 -5.63 -7.02
C VAL A 105 9.85 -6.53 -6.88
N GLU A 106 10.68 -6.21 -5.89
CA GLU A 106 11.84 -7.00 -5.48
C GLU A 106 11.59 -7.48 -4.06
N THR A 107 11.71 -8.79 -3.82
CA THR A 107 11.43 -9.39 -2.51
C THR A 107 12.66 -10.07 -1.94
N SER A 108 12.70 -10.24 -0.61
CA SER A 108 13.74 -11.00 0.09
C SER A 108 13.10 -12.12 0.91
N MET A 109 13.92 -12.92 1.60
CA MET A 109 13.43 -14.03 2.41
C MET A 109 12.44 -13.58 3.49
N ASP A 110 12.85 -12.61 4.30
CA ASP A 110 12.19 -12.28 5.56
C ASP A 110 11.86 -10.78 5.70
N ASP A 111 12.27 -9.92 4.76
CA ASP A 111 11.98 -8.50 4.82
C ASP A 111 10.62 -8.17 4.21
N LEU A 112 9.91 -7.25 4.87
CA LEU A 112 8.70 -6.66 4.33
C LEU A 112 9.07 -5.62 3.25
N ALA A 113 8.65 -5.87 2.01
CA ALA A 113 8.66 -4.86 0.95
C ALA A 113 7.31 -4.13 0.93
N ALA A 114 7.33 -2.81 0.85
CA ALA A 114 6.12 -1.98 0.76
C ALA A 114 6.28 -0.95 -0.37
N TYR A 115 5.29 -0.93 -1.27
CA TYR A 115 5.26 -0.03 -2.41
C TYR A 115 4.05 0.88 -2.27
N GLY A 116 4.30 2.19 -2.16
CA GLY A 116 3.27 3.22 -1.98
C GLY A 116 3.19 4.17 -3.16
N MET A 117 1.99 4.63 -3.51
CA MET A 117 1.80 5.73 -4.44
C MET A 117 0.57 6.58 -4.10
N THR A 118 0.60 7.84 -4.52
CA THR A 118 -0.60 8.67 -4.61
C THR A 118 -1.17 8.57 -6.01
N TYR A 119 -2.42 8.13 -6.13
CA TYR A 119 -3.09 7.89 -7.40
C TYR A 119 -4.34 8.76 -7.56
N TRP A 120 -4.66 9.12 -8.81
CA TRP A 120 -5.89 9.83 -9.16
C TRP A 120 -6.81 8.85 -9.91
N PRO A 121 -7.85 8.32 -9.26
CA PRO A 121 -8.75 7.37 -9.91
C PRO A 121 -9.60 8.03 -11.00
N GLU A 122 -9.73 7.36 -12.15
CA GLU A 122 -10.59 7.82 -13.25
C GLU A 122 -11.98 7.18 -13.23
N GLY A 123 -12.15 6.08 -12.47
CA GLY A 123 -13.38 5.30 -12.40
C GLY A 123 -13.88 5.05 -10.98
N ASN A 124 -14.88 4.18 -10.86
CA ASN A 124 -15.43 3.76 -9.56
C ASN A 124 -14.65 2.61 -8.92
N ASN A 125 -13.67 2.05 -9.63
CA ASN A 125 -12.82 0.97 -9.16
C ASN A 125 -11.37 1.37 -9.41
N VAL A 126 -10.48 0.85 -8.58
CA VAL A 126 -9.04 0.85 -8.80
C VAL A 126 -8.58 -0.58 -8.94
N SER A 127 -7.78 -0.83 -9.96
CA SER A 127 -7.20 -2.14 -10.24
C SER A 127 -5.76 -2.17 -9.74
N VAL A 128 -5.44 -3.09 -8.84
CA VAL A 128 -4.05 -3.37 -8.42
C VAL A 128 -3.66 -4.71 -9.00
N CYS A 129 -2.72 -4.71 -9.94
CA CYS A 129 -2.40 -5.88 -10.74
C CYS A 129 -0.96 -6.33 -10.53
N LEU A 130 -0.78 -7.66 -10.47
CA LEU A 130 0.50 -8.32 -10.41
C LEU A 130 0.74 -9.05 -11.72
N ALA A 131 1.82 -8.72 -12.41
CA ALA A 131 2.21 -9.32 -13.67
C ALA A 131 3.52 -10.07 -13.51
N ARG A 132 3.53 -11.36 -13.88
CA ARG A 132 4.72 -12.19 -13.82
C ARG A 132 5.78 -11.65 -14.78
N ASN A 133 7.01 -11.56 -14.30
CA ASN A 133 8.18 -11.46 -15.15
C ASN A 133 8.63 -12.91 -15.46
N GLU A 134 8.61 -13.33 -16.73
CA GLU A 134 8.57 -14.74 -17.17
C GLU A 134 9.61 -15.67 -16.50
N THR A 135 10.75 -15.13 -16.07
CA THR A 135 11.85 -15.88 -15.43
C THR A 135 12.00 -15.63 -13.93
N ALA A 136 11.17 -14.81 -13.30
CA ALA A 136 11.42 -14.25 -11.98
C ALA A 136 10.48 -14.76 -10.87
N GLY A 137 9.77 -15.87 -11.11
CA GLY A 137 9.02 -16.59 -10.09
C GLY A 137 7.51 -16.32 -10.07
N VAL A 138 6.87 -16.59 -8.94
CA VAL A 138 5.41 -16.54 -8.76
C VAL A 138 5.04 -15.23 -8.06
N PRO A 139 4.27 -14.32 -8.69
CA PRO A 139 3.79 -13.12 -8.01
C PRO A 139 2.93 -13.46 -6.81
N PHE A 140 3.08 -12.69 -5.74
CA PHE A 140 2.29 -12.83 -4.52
C PHE A 140 2.04 -11.47 -3.89
N ILE A 141 1.08 -11.38 -2.99
CA ILE A 141 0.79 -10.18 -2.20
C ILE A 141 0.30 -10.56 -0.80
N SER A 142 0.74 -9.79 0.20
CA SER A 142 0.36 -10.00 1.61
C SER A 142 -0.80 -9.10 2.02
N ALA A 143 -0.80 -7.84 1.56
CA ALA A 143 -1.86 -6.90 1.90
C ALA A 143 -1.95 -5.72 0.92
N ILE A 144 -3.12 -5.09 0.88
CA ILE A 144 -3.37 -3.82 0.18
C ILE A 144 -4.03 -2.85 1.16
N GLN A 145 -3.48 -1.64 1.27
CA GLN A 145 -4.09 -0.54 2.00
C GLN A 145 -4.41 0.59 1.03
N MET A 146 -5.63 1.14 1.14
CA MET A 146 -6.03 2.33 0.42
C MET A 146 -6.68 3.33 1.36
N SER A 147 -6.30 4.59 1.23
CA SER A 147 -6.90 5.69 1.99
C SER A 147 -7.22 6.86 1.08
N THR A 148 -8.38 7.49 1.29
CA THR A 148 -8.72 8.71 0.56
C THR A 148 -7.97 9.88 1.16
N LYS A 149 -7.23 10.63 0.35
CA LYS A 149 -6.72 11.93 0.79
C LYS A 149 -7.88 12.90 0.88
N ALA A 150 -7.89 13.72 1.92
CA ALA A 150 -8.78 14.87 1.96
C ALA A 150 -8.58 15.70 0.69
N PRO A 151 -9.65 16.32 0.14
CA PRO A 151 -9.48 17.28 -0.95
C PRO A 151 -8.39 18.27 -0.53
N SER A 152 -7.39 18.48 -1.38
CA SER A 152 -6.52 19.64 -1.21
C SER A 152 -7.45 20.86 -1.10
N PRO A 153 -7.27 21.77 -0.13
CA PRO A 153 -7.94 23.04 -0.19
C PRO A 153 -7.67 23.63 -1.59
N ASP A 154 -8.72 24.11 -2.23
CA ASP A 154 -8.64 24.70 -3.56
C ASP A 154 -7.52 25.75 -3.54
N PRO A 155 -6.54 25.72 -4.46
CA PRO A 155 -5.48 26.73 -4.50
C PRO A 155 -6.02 28.16 -4.65
N SER A 156 -7.28 28.34 -5.08
CA SER A 156 -7.97 29.64 -5.08
C SER A 156 -8.49 30.09 -3.71
N THR A 157 -8.50 29.18 -2.72
CA THR A 157 -8.91 29.43 -1.31
C THR A 157 -7.73 29.53 -0.35
N GLU A 158 -6.51 29.27 -0.82
CA GLU A 158 -5.30 29.47 -0.04
C GLU A 158 -5.03 30.98 0.05
N ALA A 159 -5.22 31.55 1.24
CA ALA A 159 -4.81 32.93 1.50
C ALA A 159 -3.32 33.06 1.12
N PRO A 160 -2.90 34.11 0.41
CA PRO A 160 -1.51 34.26 0.01
C PRO A 160 -0.63 34.12 1.26
N SER A 161 0.31 33.18 1.22
CA SER A 161 1.29 32.99 2.29
C SER A 161 1.89 34.36 2.63
N PRO A 162 1.94 34.77 3.91
CA PRO A 162 2.67 35.99 4.26
C PRO A 162 4.12 35.83 3.79
N ASP A 163 4.59 36.81 3.03
CA ASP A 163 5.94 36.85 2.47
C ASP A 163 6.97 36.48 3.54
N GLN A 164 7.80 35.47 3.26
CA GLN A 164 8.86 34.97 4.15
C GLN A 164 10.05 35.96 4.31
N ASN A 165 9.82 37.25 4.09
CA ASN A 165 10.88 38.26 4.04
C ASN A 165 10.69 39.35 5.10
N THR A 166 10.35 38.98 6.34
CA THR A 166 10.54 39.89 7.49
C THR A 166 10.71 39.16 8.82
N TYR A 167 11.83 38.48 9.01
CA TYR A 167 12.38 38.28 10.36
C TYR A 167 13.77 38.90 10.42
N ALA A 168 13.79 40.22 10.64
CA ALA A 168 14.96 40.88 11.19
C ALA A 168 15.16 40.34 12.61
N THR A 169 16.28 39.65 12.83
CA THR A 169 16.73 39.24 14.17
C THR A 169 16.79 40.45 15.11
N PRO A 170 16.09 40.47 16.24
CA PRO A 170 16.30 41.49 17.26
C PRO A 170 17.64 41.23 17.94
N LYS A 171 18.59 42.17 17.80
CA LYS A 171 19.77 42.24 18.67
C LYS A 171 19.29 42.46 20.10
N LEU A 172 19.54 41.53 21.01
CA LEU A 172 19.44 41.79 22.44
C LEU A 172 20.48 42.85 22.83
N PRO A 173 20.11 43.95 23.51
CA PRO A 173 21.09 44.75 24.23
C PRO A 173 21.48 44.02 25.52
N LEU A 174 22.79 43.81 25.69
CA LEU A 174 23.39 43.53 26.97
C LEU A 174 23.22 44.76 27.88
N SER A 175 22.57 44.61 29.03
CA SER A 175 22.68 45.56 30.13
C SER A 175 22.94 44.82 31.44
N PHE A 176 24.06 45.20 32.06
CA PHE A 176 24.59 44.77 33.35
C PHE A 176 23.87 45.43 34.55
N SER A 177 24.07 44.78 35.73
CA SER A 177 24.02 45.30 37.12
C SER A 177 22.63 45.45 37.75
N PHE A 178 22.41 45.10 39.02
CA PHE A 178 23.33 44.97 40.18
C PHE A 178 23.35 43.58 40.82
#